data_AF-A0A1E5NDI9-F1
#
_entry.id   AF-A0A1E5NDI9-F1
#
_cell.length_a   1.000
_cell.length_b   1.000
_cell.length_c   1.000
_cell.angle_alpha   90.00
_cell.angle_beta   90.00
_cell.angle_gamma   90.00
#
_symmetry.space_group_name_H-M   'P 1'
#
loop_
_entity.id
_entity.type
_entity.pdbx_description
1 polymer ?
#
loop_
_entity_poly.entity_id
_entity_poly.type
_entity_poly.pdbx_seq_one_letter_code
_entity_poly.pdbx_strand_id
1 'polypeptide(L)'
;MQNRIKIIITIFIILIISISCGQKSATDPRQEAAEETADKESVSGVEISNGYNGTVYYGNQSFTGEITQAKIEELWKNMVKNKIIYAASTYTTITGEFKEDANYYEEKWENGTTARTVFKRCMICKYNGKNYIAGVYWDNKTGVGMLIRYRLIIIDEEGVEQAWYGGGSDENVIPNENTSDWVKYWWPFGYLQL
;
A
#
# COMPACT_ATOMS: atom_id res chain seq x y z
N MET A 1 -33.16 63.53 8.83
CA MET A 1 -31.73 63.33 8.52
C MET A 1 -31.38 61.91 8.96
N GLN A 2 -31.72 60.84 8.24
CA GLN A 2 -31.12 60.39 6.97
C GLN A 2 -29.60 60.61 6.90
N ASN A 3 -28.91 59.46 7.00
CA ASN A 3 -27.59 59.14 6.46
C ASN A 3 -26.44 60.06 6.88
N ARG A 4 -25.47 59.47 7.62
CA ARG A 4 -24.12 59.25 7.08
C ARG A 4 -23.19 58.55 8.08
N ILE A 5 -22.52 57.52 7.54
CA ILE A 5 -21.16 57.06 7.87
C ILE A 5 -21.09 56.14 9.12
N LYS A 6 -21.19 54.81 8.93
CA LYS A 6 -20.12 53.87 8.53
C LYS A 6 -18.92 53.91 9.48
N ILE A 7 -18.49 52.71 9.88
CA ILE A 7 -17.31 52.36 10.69
C ILE A 7 -17.63 52.34 12.19
N ILE A 8 -18.03 51.17 12.67
CA ILE A 8 -17.23 50.38 13.62
C ILE A 8 -17.70 48.93 13.44
N ILE A 9 -16.95 48.24 12.59
CA ILE A 9 -16.86 46.78 12.56
C ILE A 9 -16.07 46.41 13.82
N THR A 10 -16.73 45.90 14.85
CA THR A 10 -16.10 45.18 15.95
C THR A 10 -17.16 44.26 16.55
N ILE A 11 -17.35 43.08 15.95
CA ILE A 11 -16.90 41.79 16.52
C ILE A 11 -17.59 41.53 17.86
N PHE A 12 -18.66 40.73 17.86
CA PHE A 12 -18.96 39.71 18.89
C PHE A 12 -20.16 38.86 18.40
N ILE A 13 -19.92 38.05 17.36
CA ILE A 13 -20.75 36.86 17.07
C ILE A 13 -20.02 35.70 17.74
N ILE A 14 -20.42 35.35 18.97
CA ILE A 14 -20.09 34.04 19.53
C ILE A 14 -21.23 33.12 19.11
N LEU A 15 -21.06 32.51 17.93
CA LEU A 15 -21.79 31.30 17.57
C LEU A 15 -21.07 30.16 18.30
N ILE A 16 -21.63 29.68 19.41
CA ILE A 16 -21.21 28.40 20.00
C ILE A 16 -21.78 27.32 19.07
N ILE A 17 -21.05 27.03 18.00
CA ILE A 17 -21.20 25.74 17.31
C ILE A 17 -20.51 24.76 18.24
N SER A 18 -21.29 24.13 19.11
CA SER A 18 -20.90 22.88 19.75
C SER A 18 -20.73 21.83 18.65
N ILE A 19 -19.56 21.83 18.01
CA ILE A 19 -19.06 20.65 17.30
C ILE A 19 -18.84 19.63 18.41
N SER A 20 -19.85 18.77 18.58
CA SER A 20 -19.67 17.49 19.25
C SER A 20 -18.59 16.74 18.47
N CYS A 21 -17.33 16.94 18.86
CA CYS A 21 -16.26 16.00 18.58
C CYS A 21 -16.62 14.70 19.30
N GLY A 22 -17.47 13.89 18.66
CA GLY A 22 -17.60 12.49 19.01
C GLY A 22 -16.20 11.90 18.88
N GLN A 23 -15.60 11.52 20.01
CA GLN A 23 -14.34 10.79 20.03
C GLN A 23 -14.54 9.51 19.23
N LYS A 24 -14.09 9.49 17.97
CA LYS A 24 -13.92 8.27 17.21
C LYS A 24 -12.70 7.55 17.79
N SER A 25 -12.93 6.35 18.33
CA SER A 25 -11.89 5.49 18.88
C SER A 25 -10.89 5.14 17.79
N ALA A 26 -9.60 5.46 18.00
CA ALA A 26 -8.50 5.24 17.07
C ALA A 26 -8.04 3.77 17.03
N THR A 27 -8.97 2.84 16.85
CA THR A 27 -8.69 1.40 16.90
C THR A 27 -9.49 0.65 15.85
N ASP A 28 -9.32 1.03 14.58
CA ASP A 28 -9.39 0.18 13.38
C ASP A 28 -9.23 1.07 12.13
N PRO A 29 -8.18 0.94 11.30
CA PRO A 29 -8.10 1.69 10.04
C PRO A 29 -9.25 1.37 9.06
N ARG A 30 -10.01 0.29 9.28
CA ARG A 30 -11.24 -0.03 8.55
C ARG A 30 -12.41 0.90 8.89
N GLN A 31 -12.38 1.61 10.03
CA GLN A 31 -13.48 2.49 10.47
C GLN A 31 -13.51 3.85 9.76
N GLU A 32 -12.41 4.27 9.10
CA GLU A 32 -12.38 5.51 8.32
C GLU A 32 -12.80 5.32 6.85
N ALA A 33 -12.91 4.09 6.36
CA ALA A 33 -13.23 3.77 4.96
C ALA A 33 -14.75 3.65 4.68
N ALA A 34 -15.62 4.11 5.59
CA ALA A 34 -17.07 3.91 5.47
C ALA A 34 -17.83 5.05 4.76
N GLU A 35 -17.19 6.18 4.44
CA GLU A 35 -17.84 7.31 3.75
C GLU A 35 -16.95 7.91 2.65
N GLU A 36 -16.59 7.08 1.67
CA GLU A 36 -16.40 7.58 0.30
C GLU A 36 -16.51 6.39 -0.65
N THR A 37 -17.55 6.42 -1.49
CA THR A 37 -17.68 5.54 -2.66
C THR A 37 -16.64 5.93 -3.70
N ALA A 38 -15.37 5.65 -3.43
CA ALA A 38 -14.37 5.42 -4.46
C ALA A 38 -14.37 3.92 -4.71
N ASP A 39 -14.42 3.50 -5.98
CA ASP A 39 -14.31 2.11 -6.39
C ASP A 39 -13.29 1.40 -5.51
N LYS A 40 -13.77 0.50 -4.64
CA LYS A 40 -12.87 -0.43 -3.95
C LYS A 40 -12.22 -1.19 -5.09
N GLU A 41 -10.99 -0.81 -5.44
CA GLU A 41 -10.11 -1.61 -6.29
C GLU A 41 -9.87 -2.90 -5.51
N SER A 42 -10.86 -3.79 -5.63
CA SER A 42 -10.97 -4.99 -4.85
C SER A 42 -9.88 -5.90 -5.33
N VAL A 43 -8.87 -6.09 -4.48
CA VAL A 43 -7.85 -7.09 -4.70
C VAL A 43 -8.51 -8.44 -4.50
N SER A 44 -8.82 -9.11 -5.61
CA SER A 44 -9.02 -10.55 -5.60
C SER A 44 -7.67 -11.20 -5.87
N GLY A 45 -7.19 -12.01 -4.94
CA GLY A 45 -6.14 -12.96 -5.24
C GLY A 45 -6.64 -13.96 -6.30
N VAL A 46 -5.84 -14.23 -7.32
CA VAL A 46 -6.12 -15.35 -8.24
C VAL A 46 -5.51 -16.61 -7.63
N GLU A 47 -6.30 -17.67 -7.49
CA GLU A 47 -5.81 -18.97 -7.03
C GLU A 47 -4.83 -19.55 -8.07
N ILE A 48 -3.59 -19.79 -7.64
CA ILE A 48 -2.49 -20.27 -8.49
C ILE A 48 -2.28 -21.77 -8.32
N SER A 49 -3.14 -22.43 -7.53
CA SER A 49 -2.93 -23.77 -6.96
C SER A 49 -2.63 -24.87 -7.99
N ASN A 50 -2.91 -24.68 -9.29
CA ASN A 50 -2.57 -25.66 -10.34
C ASN A 50 -2.06 -25.07 -11.67
N GLY A 51 -1.55 -23.84 -11.70
CA GLY A 51 -1.07 -23.25 -12.95
C GLY A 51 -2.23 -22.85 -13.87
N TYR A 52 -2.51 -21.55 -14.00
CA TYR A 52 -3.44 -21.08 -15.02
C TYR A 52 -2.66 -20.43 -16.16
N ASN A 53 -3.09 -20.66 -17.41
CA ASN A 53 -2.53 -19.96 -18.55
C ASN A 53 -3.12 -18.55 -18.64
N GLY A 54 -2.25 -17.55 -18.65
CA GLY A 54 -2.69 -16.16 -18.74
C GLY A 54 -1.52 -15.19 -18.85
N THR A 55 -1.83 -13.90 -18.69
CA THR A 55 -0.84 -12.82 -18.67
C THR A 55 -0.81 -12.17 -17.30
N VAL A 56 0.39 -11.99 -16.76
CA VAL A 56 0.67 -11.23 -15.55
C VAL A 56 1.64 -10.09 -15.84
N TYR A 57 1.49 -8.98 -15.13
CA TYR A 57 2.30 -7.77 -15.25
C TYR A 57 3.14 -7.54 -14.00
N TYR A 58 4.31 -6.95 -14.17
CA TYR A 58 5.20 -6.58 -13.07
C TYR A 58 6.13 -5.47 -13.56
N GLY A 59 5.96 -4.26 -13.02
CA GLY A 59 6.57 -3.07 -13.61
C GLY A 59 6.09 -2.87 -15.06
N ASN A 60 7.02 -2.48 -15.93
CA ASN A 60 6.80 -2.31 -17.37
C ASN A 60 6.93 -3.61 -18.17
N GLN A 61 6.99 -4.76 -17.50
CA GLN A 61 7.13 -6.09 -18.11
C GLN A 61 5.86 -6.92 -17.93
N SER A 62 5.77 -7.98 -18.73
CA SER A 62 4.70 -8.97 -18.62
C SER A 62 5.22 -10.36 -18.95
N PHE A 63 4.60 -11.37 -18.35
CA PHE A 63 4.81 -12.77 -18.68
C PHE A 63 3.48 -13.39 -19.12
N THR A 64 3.50 -14.11 -20.23
CA THR A 64 2.35 -14.86 -20.75
C THR A 64 2.71 -16.33 -20.85
N GLY A 65 1.90 -17.19 -20.26
CA GLY A 65 2.13 -18.63 -20.24
C GLY A 65 1.53 -19.26 -18.98
N GLU A 66 2.10 -20.37 -18.57
CA GLU A 66 1.70 -21.08 -17.36
C GLU A 66 2.15 -20.32 -16.12
N ILE A 67 1.18 -19.77 -15.38
CA ILE A 67 1.44 -18.99 -14.17
C ILE A 67 1.47 -19.92 -12.96
N THR A 68 2.68 -20.20 -12.45
CA THR A 68 2.89 -20.98 -11.23
C THR A 68 3.43 -20.10 -10.10
N GLN A 69 3.30 -20.54 -8.85
CA GLN A 69 3.85 -19.82 -7.69
C GLN A 69 5.36 -19.57 -7.84
N ALA A 70 6.12 -20.61 -8.22
CA ALA A 70 7.56 -20.49 -8.43
C ALA A 70 7.91 -19.46 -9.52
N LYS A 71 7.15 -19.44 -10.62
CA LYS A 71 7.38 -18.49 -11.72
C LYS A 71 7.12 -17.05 -11.27
N ILE A 72 6.01 -16.77 -10.58
CA ILE A 72 5.73 -15.39 -10.18
C ILE A 72 6.68 -14.88 -9.10
N GLU A 73 7.15 -15.75 -8.20
CA GLU A 73 8.17 -15.38 -7.21
C GLU A 73 9.53 -15.13 -7.84
N GLU A 74 9.92 -15.94 -8.82
CA GLU A 74 11.14 -15.71 -9.62
C GLU A 74 11.08 -14.35 -10.31
N LEU A 75 9.99 -14.05 -11.02
CA LEU A 75 9.80 -12.80 -11.73
C LEU A 75 9.81 -11.59 -10.78
N TRP A 76 9.08 -11.67 -9.66
CA TRP A 76 9.04 -10.61 -8.65
C TRP A 76 10.43 -10.35 -8.05
N LYS A 77 11.09 -11.38 -7.53
CA LYS A 77 12.42 -11.25 -6.90
C LYS A 77 13.44 -10.70 -7.89
N ASN A 78 13.42 -11.14 -9.14
CA ASN A 78 14.32 -10.61 -10.17
C ASN A 78 14.04 -9.14 -10.51
N MET A 79 12.78 -8.70 -10.46
CA MET A 79 12.42 -7.30 -10.67
C MET A 79 12.89 -6.41 -9.54
N VAL A 80 12.68 -6.82 -8.28
CA VAL A 80 12.92 -5.95 -7.11
C VAL A 80 14.32 -6.05 -6.53
N LYS A 81 15.06 -7.14 -6.72
CA LYS A 81 16.38 -7.31 -6.08
C LYS A 81 17.33 -6.13 -6.37
N ASN A 82 17.95 -5.62 -5.33
CA ASN A 82 18.91 -4.50 -5.38
C ASN A 82 18.34 -3.22 -6.00
N LYS A 83 17.02 -2.99 -5.89
CA LYS A 83 16.37 -1.78 -6.39
C LYS A 83 16.25 -0.74 -5.27
N ILE A 84 16.51 0.51 -5.63
CA ILE A 84 16.31 1.68 -4.77
C ILE A 84 14.85 2.15 -4.90
N ILE A 85 14.28 2.56 -3.78
CA ILE A 85 12.94 3.12 -3.66
C ILE A 85 13.03 4.61 -3.37
N TYR A 86 12.29 5.38 -4.15
CA TYR A 86 12.27 6.83 -4.07
C TYR A 86 10.93 7.35 -3.57
N ALA A 87 10.95 8.53 -2.93
CA ALA A 87 9.75 9.20 -2.43
C ALA A 87 8.83 9.72 -3.54
N ALA A 88 9.39 9.96 -4.73
CA ALA A 88 8.69 10.56 -5.87
C ALA A 88 9.31 10.09 -7.19
N SER A 89 8.56 10.22 -8.29
CA SER A 89 8.99 9.92 -9.66
C SER A 89 10.13 10.82 -10.19
N THR A 90 10.60 11.79 -9.39
CA THR A 90 11.81 12.56 -9.69
C THR A 90 13.09 11.81 -9.32
N TYR A 91 13.00 10.72 -8.56
CA TYR A 91 14.11 9.85 -8.17
C TYR A 91 15.26 10.56 -7.43
N THR A 92 14.91 11.57 -6.62
CA THR A 92 15.90 12.39 -5.89
C THR A 92 16.09 11.96 -4.45
N THR A 93 15.00 11.63 -3.76
CA THR A 93 15.00 11.29 -2.33
C THR A 93 14.76 9.80 -2.17
N ILE A 94 15.74 9.08 -1.62
CA ILE A 94 15.65 7.65 -1.31
C ILE A 94 14.83 7.46 -0.03
N THR A 95 13.88 6.53 -0.05
CA THR A 95 13.08 6.12 1.11
C THR A 95 13.47 4.74 1.62
N GLY A 96 13.99 3.89 0.74
CA GLY A 96 14.48 2.56 1.11
C GLY A 96 15.05 1.82 -0.09
N GLU A 97 15.24 0.53 0.09
CA GLU A 97 15.76 -0.37 -0.95
C GLU A 97 15.23 -1.78 -0.75
N PHE A 98 15.05 -2.49 -1.85
CA PHE A 98 14.98 -3.95 -1.85
C PHE A 98 16.38 -4.52 -1.97
N LYS A 99 16.74 -5.45 -1.08
CA LYS A 99 18.03 -6.18 -1.18
C LYS A 99 17.88 -7.49 -1.96
N GLU A 100 18.95 -8.26 -2.05
CA GLU A 100 19.02 -9.52 -2.80
C GLU A 100 17.96 -10.55 -2.34
N ASP A 101 17.59 -10.52 -1.06
CA ASP A 101 16.54 -11.35 -0.46
C ASP A 101 15.11 -10.90 -0.82
N ALA A 102 14.98 -9.83 -1.61
CA ALA A 102 13.74 -9.13 -1.95
C ALA A 102 12.98 -8.55 -0.73
N ASN A 103 13.62 -8.49 0.43
CA ASN A 103 13.10 -7.76 1.59
C ASN A 103 13.35 -6.26 1.42
N TYR A 104 12.49 -5.44 2.03
CA TYR A 104 12.61 -3.99 2.01
C TYR A 104 13.33 -3.49 3.27
N TYR A 105 14.28 -2.59 3.08
CA TYR A 105 15.08 -1.95 4.12
C TYR A 105 14.93 -0.43 4.02
N GLU A 106 14.93 0.25 5.16
CA GLU A 106 15.01 1.72 5.25
C GLU A 106 16.10 2.10 6.24
N GLU A 107 16.87 3.15 5.96
CA GLU A 107 17.99 3.57 6.82
C GLU A 107 17.53 3.94 8.24
N LYS A 108 16.33 4.52 8.36
CA LYS A 108 15.74 4.91 9.66
C LYS A 108 15.30 3.72 10.51
N TRP A 109 15.05 2.56 9.90
CA TRP A 109 14.62 1.36 10.59
C TRP A 109 15.83 0.55 11.00
N GLU A 110 16.06 0.47 12.31
CA GLU A 110 17.18 -0.29 12.89
C GLU A 110 18.51 -0.03 12.15
N ASN A 111 18.73 1.23 11.76
CA ASN A 111 19.92 1.69 11.02
C ASN A 111 20.19 0.90 9.71
N GLY A 112 19.13 0.42 9.03
CA GLY A 112 19.22 -0.36 7.79
C GLY A 112 19.79 -1.79 7.97
N THR A 113 19.98 -2.23 9.21
CA THR A 113 20.59 -3.55 9.51
C THR A 113 19.59 -4.69 9.46
N THR A 114 18.30 -4.41 9.63
CA THR A 114 17.24 -5.41 9.53
C THR A 114 16.18 -4.99 8.53
N ALA A 115 15.48 -5.98 7.98
CA ALA A 115 14.41 -5.74 7.05
C ALA A 115 13.25 -5.02 7.76
N ARG A 116 12.82 -3.90 7.17
CA ARG A 116 11.62 -3.17 7.59
C ARG A 116 10.38 -3.95 7.21
N THR A 117 10.35 -4.56 6.03
CA THR A 117 9.33 -5.55 5.67
C THR A 117 9.98 -6.79 5.04
N VAL A 118 9.47 -7.97 5.41
CA VAL A 118 10.02 -9.28 5.02
C VAL A 118 9.12 -9.92 3.97
N PHE A 119 9.67 -10.24 2.82
CA PHE A 119 9.00 -10.97 1.75
C PHE A 119 8.55 -12.35 2.24
N LYS A 120 7.30 -12.73 1.97
CA LYS A 120 6.74 -14.02 2.38
C LYS A 120 6.38 -14.90 1.20
N ARG A 121 5.73 -14.33 0.19
CA ARG A 121 5.36 -15.00 -1.08
C ARG A 121 4.87 -13.98 -2.09
N CYS A 122 4.57 -14.43 -3.30
CA CYS A 122 3.78 -13.66 -4.25
C CYS A 122 2.34 -14.17 -4.36
N MET A 123 1.47 -13.31 -4.87
CA MET A 123 0.15 -13.66 -5.41
C MET A 123 -0.19 -12.72 -6.55
N ILE A 124 -1.38 -12.84 -7.14
CA ILE A 124 -1.81 -12.02 -8.26
C ILE A 124 -2.90 -11.07 -7.80
N CYS A 125 -2.73 -9.79 -8.10
CA CYS A 125 -3.61 -8.71 -7.72
C CYS A 125 -4.18 -8.05 -8.98
N LYS A 126 -5.50 -7.92 -9.06
CA LYS A 126 -6.11 -7.14 -10.14
C LYS A 126 -6.06 -5.65 -9.81
N TYR A 127 -5.42 -4.87 -10.68
CA TYR A 127 -5.28 -3.42 -10.54
C TYR A 127 -5.40 -2.78 -11.92
N ASN A 128 -6.21 -1.71 -12.05
CA ASN A 128 -6.48 -1.03 -13.32
C ASN A 128 -6.79 -1.99 -14.49
N GLY A 129 -7.60 -3.03 -14.22
CA GLY A 129 -8.01 -4.01 -15.22
C GLY A 129 -6.96 -5.06 -15.61
N LYS A 130 -5.74 -5.00 -15.06
CA LYS A 130 -4.64 -5.93 -15.33
C LYS A 130 -4.36 -6.81 -14.11
N ASN A 131 -3.81 -8.00 -14.35
CA ASN A 131 -3.35 -8.91 -13.31
C ASN A 131 -1.87 -8.66 -13.02
N TYR A 132 -1.55 -7.99 -11.91
CA TYR A 132 -0.17 -7.76 -11.50
C TYR A 132 0.33 -8.86 -10.57
N ILE A 133 1.61 -9.20 -10.67
CA ILE A 133 2.31 -9.91 -9.62
C ILE A 133 2.42 -8.98 -8.42
N ALA A 134 2.04 -9.47 -7.25
CA ALA A 134 2.05 -8.75 -6.00
C ALA A 134 2.87 -9.49 -4.95
N GLY A 135 3.84 -8.81 -4.35
CA GLY A 135 4.58 -9.33 -3.22
C GLY A 135 3.79 -9.18 -1.91
N VAL A 136 3.70 -10.26 -1.14
CA VAL A 136 3.15 -10.27 0.23
C VAL A 136 4.31 -10.11 1.20
N TYR A 137 4.22 -9.08 2.03
CA TYR A 137 5.26 -8.69 2.97
C TYR A 137 4.75 -8.66 4.40
N TRP A 138 5.53 -9.17 5.33
CA TRP A 138 5.34 -8.95 6.77
C TRP A 138 6.04 -7.65 7.19
N ASP A 139 5.28 -6.72 7.75
CA ASP A 139 5.77 -5.46 8.27
C ASP A 139 6.33 -5.67 9.69
N ASN A 140 7.62 -5.39 9.93
CA ASN A 140 8.24 -5.54 11.26
C ASN A 140 7.96 -4.36 12.20
N LYS A 141 7.50 -3.22 11.68
CA LYS A 141 7.23 -2.02 12.50
C LYS A 141 5.96 -2.20 13.31
N THR A 142 6.12 -2.15 14.63
CA THR A 142 5.03 -2.10 15.62
C THR A 142 4.72 -0.66 16.00
N GLY A 143 3.49 -0.42 16.45
CA GLY A 143 3.05 0.90 16.87
C GLY A 143 1.53 0.97 17.07
N VAL A 144 1.08 2.06 17.67
CA VAL A 144 -0.35 2.36 17.81
C VAL A 144 -0.98 2.40 16.41
N GLY A 145 -2.07 1.66 16.22
CA GLY A 145 -2.75 1.54 14.93
C GLY A 145 -2.13 0.57 13.92
N MET A 146 -0.96 -0.03 14.21
CA MET A 146 -0.29 -1.01 13.32
C MET A 146 -0.63 -2.46 13.69
N LEU A 147 -1.91 -2.74 13.91
CA LEU A 147 -2.40 -4.09 14.25
C LEU A 147 -2.32 -5.02 13.04
N ILE A 148 -2.62 -4.52 11.83
CA ILE A 148 -2.52 -5.29 10.59
C ILE A 148 -1.08 -5.21 10.07
N ARG A 149 -0.47 -6.37 9.88
CA ARG A 149 0.98 -6.51 9.70
C ARG A 149 1.35 -6.91 8.29
N TYR A 150 0.45 -7.49 7.51
CA TYR A 150 0.78 -7.76 6.12
C TYR A 150 0.58 -6.53 5.23
N ARG A 151 1.45 -6.45 4.23
CA ARG A 151 1.35 -5.54 3.09
C ARG A 151 1.29 -6.37 1.83
N LEU A 152 0.41 -5.98 0.94
CA LEU A 152 0.46 -6.41 -0.45
C LEU A 152 1.00 -5.26 -1.28
N ILE A 153 1.99 -5.53 -2.13
CA ILE A 153 2.64 -4.50 -2.94
C ILE A 153 2.68 -4.96 -4.39
N ILE A 154 2.32 -4.08 -5.32
CA ILE A 154 2.63 -4.24 -6.75
C ILE A 154 3.53 -3.08 -7.20
N ILE A 155 4.27 -3.32 -8.28
CA ILE A 155 4.91 -2.25 -9.05
C ILE A 155 4.15 -2.12 -10.36
N ASP A 156 3.53 -0.97 -10.60
CA ASP A 156 2.83 -0.71 -11.85
C ASP A 156 3.79 -0.35 -13.00
N GLU A 157 3.26 -0.16 -14.21
CA GLU A 157 4.05 0.09 -15.43
C GLU A 157 4.86 1.39 -15.40
N GLU A 158 4.51 2.32 -14.51
CA GLU A 158 5.21 3.59 -14.31
C GLU A 158 6.28 3.48 -13.22
N GLY A 159 6.40 2.32 -12.57
CA GLY A 159 7.33 2.06 -11.48
C GLY A 159 6.78 2.49 -10.12
N VAL A 160 5.47 2.77 -10.00
CA VAL A 160 4.88 3.21 -8.73
C VAL A 160 4.59 2.00 -7.85
N GLU A 161 4.98 2.08 -6.58
CA GLU A 161 4.61 1.10 -5.55
C GLU A 161 3.18 1.37 -5.07
N GLN A 162 2.25 0.55 -5.55
CA GLN A 162 0.89 0.52 -5.02
C GLN A 162 0.83 -0.49 -3.88
N ALA A 163 0.17 -0.13 -2.78
CA ALA A 163 0.15 -0.96 -1.59
C ALA A 163 -1.25 -1.11 -0.98
N TRP A 164 -1.47 -2.24 -0.31
CA TRP A 164 -2.64 -2.53 0.50
C TRP A 164 -2.23 -3.05 1.87
N TYR A 165 -3.04 -2.79 2.89
CA TYR A 165 -2.97 -3.47 4.18
C TYR A 165 -4.11 -4.48 4.30
N GLY A 166 -3.85 -5.61 4.95
CA GLY A 166 -4.80 -6.71 5.10
C GLY A 166 -4.07 -7.94 5.62
N GLY A 167 -4.68 -9.13 5.51
CA GLY A 167 -4.01 -10.40 5.81
C GLY A 167 -3.75 -10.67 7.28
N GLY A 168 -4.21 -9.80 8.19
CA GLY A 168 -4.15 -10.02 9.64
C GLY A 168 -2.83 -9.62 10.31
N SER A 169 -2.64 -10.18 11.52
CA SER A 169 -1.62 -9.76 12.48
C SER A 169 -0.76 -10.90 13.03
N ASP A 170 -0.93 -12.12 12.52
CA ASP A 170 -0.17 -13.31 12.92
C ASP A 170 0.79 -13.68 11.80
N GLU A 171 2.09 -13.59 12.06
CA GLU A 171 3.14 -13.88 11.08
C GLU A 171 3.10 -15.33 10.56
N ASN A 172 2.50 -16.24 11.34
CA ASN A 172 2.40 -17.66 10.99
C ASN A 172 1.22 -17.95 10.05
N VAL A 173 0.29 -17.00 9.87
CA VAL A 173 -0.86 -17.14 8.97
C VAL A 173 -0.59 -16.33 7.71
N ILE A 174 0.24 -16.91 6.82
CA ILE A 174 0.66 -16.23 5.59
C ILE A 174 -0.54 -16.04 4.66
N PRO A 175 -0.86 -14.79 4.25
CA PRO A 175 -1.94 -14.52 3.33
C PRO A 175 -1.80 -15.27 2.03
N ASN A 176 -2.93 -15.59 1.43
CA ASN A 176 -3.02 -16.32 0.18
C ASN A 176 -4.07 -15.68 -0.72
N GLU A 177 -4.29 -16.27 -1.89
CA GLU A 177 -5.30 -15.86 -2.87
C GLU A 177 -6.72 -15.68 -2.32
N ASN A 178 -7.09 -16.41 -1.26
CA ASN A 178 -8.41 -16.34 -0.63
C ASN A 178 -8.50 -15.23 0.42
N THR A 179 -7.40 -14.50 0.68
CA THR A 179 -7.39 -13.35 1.58
C THR A 179 -8.08 -12.18 0.89
N SER A 180 -9.23 -11.77 1.44
CA SER A 180 -10.11 -10.77 0.81
C SER A 180 -10.21 -9.45 1.59
N ASP A 181 -9.50 -9.29 2.70
CA ASP A 181 -9.58 -8.13 3.60
C ASP A 181 -8.55 -7.03 3.27
N TRP A 182 -8.01 -7.04 2.05
CA TRP A 182 -7.07 -6.03 1.57
C TRP A 182 -7.75 -4.68 1.34
N VAL A 183 -7.16 -3.64 1.89
CA VAL A 183 -7.59 -2.25 1.72
C VAL A 183 -6.44 -1.43 1.17
N LYS A 184 -6.67 -0.73 0.06
CA LYS A 184 -5.65 0.06 -0.62
C LYS A 184 -5.24 1.26 0.21
N TYR A 185 -3.96 1.58 0.23
CA TYR A 185 -3.50 2.89 0.66
C TYR A 185 -3.82 3.92 -0.43
N TRP A 186 -4.34 5.08 -0.03
CA TRP A 186 -4.69 6.16 -0.95
C TRP A 186 -3.49 6.92 -1.52
N TRP A 187 -2.27 6.59 -1.07
CA TRP A 187 -1.01 7.15 -1.56
C TRP A 187 -0.06 6.05 -2.06
N PRO A 188 0.85 6.36 -3.00
CA PRO A 188 1.97 5.49 -3.37
C PRO A 188 2.95 5.27 -2.22
N PHE A 189 3.45 4.04 -2.07
CA PHE A 189 4.49 3.74 -1.08
C PHE A 189 5.88 4.22 -1.50
N GLY A 190 6.10 4.33 -2.81
CA GLY A 190 7.38 4.69 -3.37
C GLY A 190 7.39 4.58 -4.88
N TYR A 191 8.55 4.80 -5.46
CA TYR A 191 8.80 4.77 -6.90
C TYR A 191 10.10 4.03 -7.17
N LEU A 192 10.09 3.12 -8.15
CA LEU A 192 11.25 2.39 -8.65
C LEU A 192 11.61 2.85 -10.05
N GLN A 193 12.91 2.89 -10.33
CA GLN A 193 13.39 2.92 -11.71
C GLN A 193 13.36 1.50 -12.28
N LEU A 194 12.48 1.29 -13.26
CA LEU A 194 12.25 0.00 -13.93
C LEU A 194 13.40 -0.38 -14.85
#